data_AF-A0A0C3CWH7-F1
#
_entry.id   AF-A0A0C3CWH7-F1
#
_cell.length_a   1.000
_cell.length_b   1.000
_cell.length_c   1.000
_cell.angle_alpha   90.00
_cell.angle_beta   90.00
_cell.angle_gamma   90.00
#
_symmetry.space_group_name_H-M   'P 1'
#
loop_
_entity.id
_entity.type
_entity.pdbx_description
1 polymer ?
#
loop_
_entity_poly.entity_id
_entity_poly.type
_entity_poly.pdbx_seq_one_letter_code
_entity_poly.pdbx_strand_id
1 'polypeptide(L)'
;MDGEIRQLENESWVGGELWAANFIDCTGWSIQSDYRFAGPFGTPTSNPILFVNPIAPIENGQKATSLFPGSQLLTIDGTGHTSSGPYNTCGFSKMNAYLQYGTLPGSDNYCALEIGPFNVTYIGSLSKRGDVGMIEASLKGLARKRNIPKANYGLLLLP
;
A
#
# COMPACT_ATOMS: atom_id res chain seq x y z
N MET A 1 16.64 -19.03 8.21
CA MET A 1 16.14 -18.80 6.85
C MET A 1 14.83 -19.55 6.58
N ASP A 2 14.76 -20.88 6.69
CA ASP A 2 13.50 -21.62 6.39
C ASP A 2 12.27 -21.12 7.18
N GLY A 3 12.44 -20.72 8.44
CA GLY A 3 11.37 -20.15 9.26
C GLY A 3 10.92 -18.75 8.81
N GLU A 4 11.85 -17.90 8.35
CA GLU A 4 11.55 -16.55 7.86
C GLU A 4 10.91 -16.58 6.47
N ILE A 5 11.37 -17.48 5.60
CA ILE A 5 10.75 -17.71 4.29
C ILE A 5 9.29 -18.13 4.48
N ARG A 6 9.02 -19.10 5.36
CA ARG A 6 7.65 -19.53 5.68
C ARG A 6 6.80 -18.41 6.30
N GLN A 7 7.40 -17.51 7.08
CA GLN A 7 6.69 -16.35 7.61
C GLN A 7 6.26 -15.40 6.48
N LEU A 8 7.18 -15.06 5.57
CA LEU A 8 6.91 -14.17 4.44
C LEU A 8 5.94 -14.80 3.43
N GLU A 9 6.03 -16.11 3.19
CA GLU A 9 5.06 -16.85 2.37
C GLU A 9 3.66 -16.87 3.00
N ASN A 10 3.56 -16.94 4.33
CA ASN A 10 2.28 -16.83 5.02
C ASN A 10 1.69 -15.42 4.93
N GLU A 11 2.51 -14.37 4.86
CA GLU A 11 2.05 -13.00 4.60
C GLU A 11 1.60 -12.83 3.13
N SER A 12 2.36 -13.37 2.19
CA SER A 12 2.00 -13.40 0.77
C SER A 12 2.67 -14.56 0.06
N TRP A 13 1.88 -15.51 -0.42
CA TRP A 13 2.40 -16.65 -1.18
C TRP A 13 3.02 -16.24 -2.53
N VAL A 14 2.62 -15.09 -3.09
CA VAL A 14 3.17 -14.57 -4.37
C VAL A 14 4.40 -13.70 -4.16
N GLY A 15 4.43 -12.92 -3.08
CA GLY A 15 5.46 -11.92 -2.82
C GLY A 15 6.52 -12.33 -1.80
N GLY A 16 6.24 -13.33 -0.96
CA GLY A 16 7.08 -13.71 0.16
C GLY A 16 8.47 -14.18 -0.26
N GLU A 17 8.55 -14.98 -1.33
CA GLU A 17 9.83 -15.45 -1.88
C GLU A 17 10.68 -14.30 -2.44
N LEU A 18 10.06 -13.34 -3.12
CA LEU A 18 10.75 -12.15 -3.63
C LEU A 18 11.33 -11.30 -2.49
N TRP A 19 10.59 -11.15 -1.40
CA TRP A 19 11.09 -10.45 -0.21
C TRP A 19 12.21 -11.23 0.48
N ALA A 20 12.08 -12.56 0.59
CA ALA A 20 13.11 -13.40 1.18
C ALA A 20 14.43 -13.35 0.40
N ALA A 21 14.39 -13.32 -0.94
CA ALA A 21 15.58 -13.19 -1.78
C ALA A 21 16.39 -11.93 -1.45
N ASN A 22 15.74 -10.79 -1.23
CA ASN A 22 16.41 -9.54 -0.84
C ASN A 22 17.18 -9.67 0.49
N PHE A 23 16.66 -10.45 1.45
CA PHE A 23 17.36 -10.69 2.71
C PHE A 23 18.57 -11.60 2.52
N ILE A 24 18.47 -12.62 1.65
CA ILE A 24 19.56 -13.56 1.37
C ILE A 24 20.76 -12.85 0.76
N ASP A 25 20.54 -11.89 -0.15
CA ASP A 25 21.62 -11.09 -0.77
C ASP A 25 22.50 -10.39 0.28
N CYS A 26 21.91 -9.96 1.40
CA CYS A 26 22.63 -9.32 2.49
C CYS A 26 23.46 -10.30 3.36
N THR A 27 23.14 -11.60 3.37
CA THR A 27 23.81 -12.57 4.25
C THR A 27 25.27 -12.83 3.89
N GLY A 28 25.63 -12.64 2.61
CA GLY A 28 27.00 -12.80 2.12
C GLY A 28 27.89 -11.58 2.37
N TRP A 29 27.33 -10.47 2.86
CA TRP A 29 28.07 -9.23 3.03
C TRP A 29 28.82 -9.25 4.37
N SER A 30 30.16 -9.17 4.32
CA SER A 30 31.01 -9.01 5.51
C SER A 30 31.10 -7.55 6.01
N ILE A 31 30.48 -6.61 5.29
CA ILE A 31 30.52 -5.18 5.58
C ILE A 31 29.50 -4.87 6.67
N GLN A 32 29.93 -4.15 7.71
CA GLN A 32 29.05 -3.60 8.73
C GLN A 32 28.86 -2.10 8.50
N SER A 33 27.63 -1.60 8.67
CA SER A 33 27.33 -0.18 8.52
C SER A 33 27.80 0.60 9.75
N ASP A 34 28.64 1.61 9.53
CA ASP A 34 29.05 2.57 10.56
C ASP A 34 27.88 3.46 11.04
N TYR A 35 26.79 3.52 10.27
CA TYR A 35 25.63 4.38 10.52
C TYR A 35 24.43 3.63 11.12
N ARG A 36 24.67 2.48 11.75
CA ARG A 36 23.60 1.74 12.42
C ARG A 36 23.11 2.50 13.65
N PHE A 37 21.93 3.10 13.55
CA PHE A 37 21.22 3.64 14.71
C PHE A 37 20.55 2.49 15.49
N ALA A 38 21.03 2.21 16.70
CA ALA A 38 20.49 1.17 17.56
C ALA A 38 19.32 1.65 18.45
N GLY A 39 18.93 2.92 18.33
CA GLY A 39 17.96 3.57 19.19
C GLY A 39 18.60 4.53 20.21
N PRO A 40 17.77 5.14 21.07
CA PRO A 40 16.33 4.93 21.22
C PRO A 40 15.54 5.45 20.01
N PHE A 41 14.54 4.69 19.56
CA PHE A 41 13.58 5.15 18.57
C PHE A 41 12.45 5.92 19.27
N GLY A 42 12.05 7.05 18.71
CA GLY A 42 11.00 7.89 19.29
C GLY A 42 11.54 9.02 20.16
N THR A 43 10.94 10.19 20.00
CA THR A 43 11.21 11.40 20.78
C THR A 43 10.02 12.33 20.62
N PRO A 44 9.73 13.23 21.59
CA PRO A 44 8.82 14.34 21.34
C PRO A 44 9.30 15.15 20.13
N THR A 45 8.38 15.46 19.23
CA THR A 45 8.63 16.27 18.04
C THR A 45 7.93 17.62 18.18
N SER A 46 8.48 18.67 17.57
CA SER A 46 7.85 19.99 17.59
C SER A 46 6.50 20.03 16.87
N ASN A 47 6.33 19.15 15.87
CA ASN A 47 5.08 18.97 15.15
C ASN A 47 4.69 17.48 15.15
N PRO A 48 3.41 17.15 15.31
CA PRO A 48 2.93 15.77 15.21
C PRO A 48 3.26 15.13 13.85
N ILE A 49 3.57 13.84 13.83
CA ILE A 49 3.82 13.06 12.61
C ILE A 49 2.53 12.40 12.11
N LEU A 50 2.27 12.44 10.80
CA LEU A 50 1.28 11.58 10.16
C LEU A 50 1.96 10.36 9.55
N PHE A 51 1.72 9.18 10.14
CA PHE A 51 2.11 7.91 9.54
C PHE A 51 1.05 7.47 8.54
N VAL A 52 1.46 7.10 7.33
CA VAL A 52 0.54 6.61 6.28
C VAL A 52 0.91 5.18 5.97
N ASN A 53 -0.04 4.27 6.10
CA ASN A 53 0.20 2.86 5.87
C ASN A 53 -0.65 2.30 4.73
N PRO A 54 -0.04 1.99 3.57
CA PRO A 54 -0.70 1.34 2.44
C PRO A 54 -0.26 -0.11 2.19
N ILE A 55 0.81 -0.59 2.84
CA ILE A 55 1.38 -1.94 2.59
C ILE A 55 1.89 -2.60 3.87
N ALA A 56 2.51 -1.84 4.77
CA ALA A 56 3.09 -2.44 5.96
C ALA A 56 1.96 -3.05 6.83
N PRO A 57 2.27 -4.03 7.68
CA PRO A 57 1.34 -4.45 8.71
C PRO A 57 0.88 -3.24 9.54
N ILE A 58 -0.42 -3.14 9.81
CA ILE A 58 -1.02 -2.00 10.54
C ILE A 58 -0.34 -1.83 11.91
N GLU A 59 0.11 -2.94 12.49
CA GLU A 59 0.83 -3.04 13.75
C GLU A 59 2.12 -2.19 13.75
N ASN A 60 2.83 -2.12 12.62
CA ASN A 60 4.03 -1.28 12.51
C ASN A 60 3.69 0.20 12.58
N GLY A 61 2.59 0.61 11.93
CA GLY A 61 2.07 1.98 12.02
C GLY A 61 1.63 2.34 13.43
N GLN A 62 0.93 1.42 14.11
CA GLN A 62 0.51 1.60 15.51
C GLN A 62 1.70 1.68 16.47
N LYS A 63 2.73 0.85 16.25
CA LYS A 63 3.97 0.93 17.02
C LYS A 63 4.66 2.26 16.78
N ALA A 64 4.75 2.72 15.53
CA ALA A 64 5.34 4.02 15.22
C ALA A 64 4.61 5.17 15.93
N THR A 65 3.27 5.18 15.94
CA THR A 65 2.54 6.24 16.64
C THR A 65 2.77 6.25 18.14
N SER A 66 2.97 5.08 18.76
CA SER A 66 3.30 4.98 20.18
C SER A 66 4.67 5.58 20.55
N LEU A 67 5.60 5.67 19.59
CA LEU A 67 6.96 6.19 19.81
C LEU A 67 7.04 7.72 19.67
N PHE A 68 6.05 8.35 19.02
CA PHE A 68 6.04 9.78 18.74
C PHE A 68 4.75 10.42 19.28
N PRO A 69 4.79 11.09 20.46
CA PRO A 69 3.61 11.69 21.07
C PRO A 69 2.87 12.64 20.13
N GLY A 70 1.54 12.53 20.10
CA GLY A 70 0.67 13.34 19.24
C GLY A 70 0.57 12.88 17.78
N SER A 71 1.44 11.96 17.34
CA SER A 71 1.36 11.40 15.99
C SER A 71 0.11 10.54 15.78
N GLN A 72 -0.29 10.37 14.52
CA GLN A 72 -1.45 9.56 14.15
C GLN A 72 -1.16 8.69 12.94
N LEU A 73 -1.94 7.61 12.81
CA LEU A 73 -1.88 6.66 11.71
C LEU A 73 -3.09 6.86 10.80
N LEU A 74 -2.85 7.14 9.52
CA LEU A 74 -3.83 7.08 8.44
C LEU A 74 -3.73 5.72 7.75
N THR A 75 -4.84 4.99 7.78
CA THR A 75 -4.98 3.67 7.12
C THR A 75 -5.74 3.86 5.81
N ILE A 76 -5.13 3.44 4.70
CA ILE A 76 -5.73 3.50 3.37
C ILE A 76 -5.93 2.07 2.89
N ASP A 77 -7.17 1.65 2.74
CA ASP A 77 -7.51 0.38 2.13
C ASP A 77 -7.37 0.47 0.61
N GLY A 78 -6.53 -0.41 0.05
CA GLY A 78 -6.20 -0.40 -1.36
C GLY A 78 -5.02 -1.27 -1.72
N THR A 79 -4.87 -1.51 -3.02
CA THR A 79 -3.72 -2.24 -3.58
C THR A 79 -2.78 -1.24 -4.23
N GLY A 80 -1.52 -1.23 -3.83
CA GLY A 80 -0.48 -0.43 -4.47
C GLY A 80 0.73 -0.22 -3.58
N HIS A 81 1.82 0.29 -4.15
CA HIS A 81 3.03 0.56 -3.39
C HIS A 81 3.06 2.00 -2.88
N THR A 82 3.38 2.19 -1.59
CA THR A 82 3.40 3.48 -0.87
C THR A 82 2.06 4.22 -0.85
N SER A 83 2.04 5.43 -0.29
CA SER A 83 0.82 6.19 0.01
C SER A 83 0.03 6.61 -1.23
N SER A 84 0.66 6.64 -2.41
CA SER A 84 0.02 6.98 -3.68
C SER A 84 -0.50 5.78 -4.46
N GLY A 85 -0.01 4.57 -4.16
CA GLY A 85 -0.35 3.35 -4.90
C GLY A 85 -1.85 3.05 -4.98
N PRO A 86 -2.61 3.14 -3.87
CA PRO A 86 -4.05 2.92 -3.85
C PRO A 86 -4.90 3.88 -4.69
N TYR A 87 -4.36 4.99 -5.22
CA TYR A 87 -5.12 6.05 -5.91
C TYR A 87 -6.40 6.47 -5.15
N ASN A 88 -6.29 6.66 -3.83
CA ASN A 88 -7.42 6.88 -2.93
C ASN A 88 -7.59 8.37 -2.61
N THR A 89 -8.70 8.97 -3.06
CA THR A 89 -8.96 10.40 -2.91
C THR A 89 -9.16 10.83 -1.45
N CYS A 90 -9.80 10.00 -0.62
CA CYS A 90 -9.88 10.21 0.83
C CYS A 90 -8.49 10.33 1.46
N GLY A 91 -7.59 9.40 1.15
CA GLY A 91 -6.23 9.38 1.66
C GLY A 91 -5.44 10.62 1.23
N PHE A 92 -5.51 10.99 -0.05
CA PHE A 92 -4.85 12.19 -0.56
C PHE A 92 -5.37 13.48 0.06
N SER A 93 -6.68 13.59 0.27
CA SER A 93 -7.27 14.77 0.92
C SER A 93 -6.74 14.96 2.34
N LYS A 94 -6.65 13.87 3.12
CA LYS A 94 -6.13 13.90 4.49
C LYS A 94 -4.62 14.19 4.54
N MET A 95 -3.85 13.60 3.61
CA MET A 95 -2.42 13.92 3.48
C MET A 95 -2.20 15.39 3.10
N ASN A 96 -3.00 15.93 2.19
CA ASN A 96 -2.93 17.35 1.81
C ASN A 96 -3.27 18.27 2.98
N ALA A 97 -4.31 17.96 3.75
CA ALA A 97 -4.68 18.74 4.93
C ALA A 97 -3.56 18.75 5.99
N TYR A 98 -2.88 17.62 6.18
CA TYR A 98 -1.74 17.53 7.09
C TYR A 98 -0.54 18.34 6.58
N LEU A 99 -0.17 18.20 5.30
CA LEU A 99 0.99 18.90 4.74
C LEU A 99 0.78 20.43 4.65
N GLN A 100 -0.45 20.88 4.42
CA GLN A 100 -0.75 22.32 4.30
C GLN A 100 -1.02 23.00 5.63
N TYR A 101 -1.74 22.33 6.53
CA TYR A 101 -2.28 22.96 7.74
C TYR A 101 -1.85 22.27 9.04
N GLY A 102 -1.13 21.15 8.96
CA GLY A 102 -0.83 20.31 10.12
C GLY A 102 -2.05 19.54 10.66
N THR A 103 -3.16 19.52 9.93
CA THR A 103 -4.40 18.88 10.37
C THR A 103 -4.28 17.37 10.32
N LEU A 104 -4.44 16.73 11.48
CA LEU A 104 -4.45 15.29 11.61
C LEU A 104 -5.88 14.70 11.50
N PRO A 105 -6.03 13.44 11.05
CA PRO A 105 -7.33 12.82 10.78
C PRO A 105 -8.21 12.55 12.02
N GLY A 106 -7.64 12.48 13.22
CA GLY A 106 -8.39 12.18 14.45
C GLY A 106 -9.03 10.79 14.40
N SER A 107 -10.33 10.72 14.73
CA SER A 107 -11.11 9.48 14.63
C SER A 107 -11.44 9.09 13.19
N ASP A 108 -11.33 10.02 12.24
CA ASP A 108 -11.54 9.78 10.82
C ASP A 108 -10.21 9.40 10.15
N ASN A 109 -9.58 8.33 10.62
CA ASN A 109 -8.24 7.91 10.19
C ASN A 109 -8.22 6.67 9.28
N TYR A 110 -9.39 6.25 8.81
CA TYR A 110 -9.56 5.17 7.87
C TYR A 110 -10.12 5.69 6.54
N CYS A 111 -9.57 5.22 5.43
CA CYS A 111 -10.09 5.45 4.09
C CYS A 111 -10.38 4.10 3.43
N ALA A 112 -11.63 3.86 3.08
CA ALA A 112 -12.06 2.63 2.43
C ALA A 112 -11.58 2.55 0.98
N LEU A 113 -11.53 1.33 0.43
CA LEU A 113 -11.20 1.09 -0.97
C LEU A 113 -12.15 1.86 -1.92
N GLU A 114 -11.59 2.73 -2.75
CA GLU A 114 -12.33 3.48 -3.78
C GLU A 114 -12.25 2.76 -5.14
N ILE A 115 -11.04 2.43 -5.58
CA ILE A 115 -10.77 1.79 -6.88
C ILE A 115 -9.89 0.57 -6.65
N GLY A 116 -10.40 -0.60 -7.01
CA GLY A 116 -9.60 -1.83 -6.99
C GLY A 116 -8.66 -1.96 -8.20
N PRO A 117 -7.76 -2.97 -8.19
CA PRO A 117 -6.83 -3.21 -9.29
C PRO A 117 -7.53 -3.24 -10.65
N PHE A 118 -6.93 -2.59 -11.66
CA PHE A 118 -7.48 -2.51 -13.03
C PHE A 118 -8.89 -1.89 -13.12
N ASN A 119 -9.25 -1.02 -12.17
CA ASN A 119 -10.57 -0.41 -12.07
C ASN A 119 -11.69 -1.43 -11.79
N VAL A 120 -11.35 -2.51 -11.07
CA VAL A 120 -12.29 -3.56 -10.66
C VAL A 120 -12.30 -3.66 -9.15
N THR A 121 -13.43 -3.32 -8.54
CA THR A 121 -13.64 -3.46 -7.10
C THR A 121 -14.29 -4.81 -6.83
N TYR A 122 -13.63 -5.65 -6.02
CA TYR A 122 -14.16 -6.95 -5.60
C TYR A 122 -14.87 -6.77 -4.26
N ILE A 123 -16.13 -7.19 -4.16
CA ILE A 123 -16.96 -7.04 -2.95
C ILE A 123 -16.73 -8.22 -1.97
N GLY A 124 -15.50 -8.74 -1.88
CA GLY A 124 -15.18 -9.92 -1.08
C GLY A 124 -13.69 -10.10 -0.82
N SER A 125 -13.34 -10.85 0.23
CA SER A 125 -11.95 -11.15 0.59
C SER A 125 -11.38 -12.25 -0.30
N LEU A 126 -10.18 -12.07 -0.84
CA LEU A 126 -9.44 -13.12 -1.58
C LEU A 126 -8.73 -14.08 -0.62
N SER A 127 -9.43 -14.52 0.42
CA SER A 127 -8.83 -15.31 1.49
C SER A 127 -8.67 -16.78 1.11
N LYS A 128 -9.38 -17.26 0.08
CA LYS A 128 -9.30 -18.66 -0.37
C LYS A 128 -9.32 -18.78 -1.90
N ARG A 129 -8.69 -19.83 -2.41
CA ARG A 129 -8.61 -20.14 -3.86
C ARG A 129 -9.99 -20.29 -4.54
N GLY A 130 -11.06 -20.58 -3.78
CA GLY A 130 -12.43 -20.64 -4.29
C GLY A 130 -13.04 -19.27 -4.65
N ASP A 131 -12.52 -18.18 -4.07
CA ASP A 131 -12.99 -16.81 -4.31
C ASP A 131 -12.59 -16.30 -5.72
N VAL A 132 -11.64 -17.00 -6.37
CA VAL A 132 -11.21 -16.76 -7.75
C VAL A 132 -12.34 -16.96 -8.77
N GLY A 133 -13.37 -17.76 -8.44
CA GLY A 133 -14.52 -17.95 -9.32
C GLY A 133 -15.31 -16.65 -9.57
N MET A 134 -15.39 -15.76 -8.57
CA MET A 134 -16.01 -14.44 -8.73
C MET A 134 -15.14 -13.50 -9.58
N ILE A 135 -13.81 -13.60 -9.45
CA ILE A 135 -12.86 -12.86 -10.29
C ILE A 135 -13.01 -13.28 -11.76
N GLU A 136 -13.07 -14.59 -12.03
CA GLU A 136 -13.20 -15.12 -13.39
C GLU A 136 -14.51 -14.64 -14.05
N ALA A 137 -15.61 -14.59 -13.29
CA ALA A 137 -16.89 -14.06 -13.77
C ALA A 137 -16.83 -12.56 -14.12
N SER A 138 -16.22 -11.74 -13.26
CA SER A 138 -16.01 -10.30 -13.49
C SER A 138 -15.08 -10.01 -14.67
N LEU A 139 -13.98 -10.77 -14.81
CA LEU A 139 -13.06 -10.68 -15.95
C LEU A 139 -13.75 -11.11 -17.27
N LYS A 140 -14.57 -12.16 -17.26
CA LYS A 140 -15.40 -12.55 -18.41
C LYS A 140 -16.45 -11.48 -18.77
N GLY A 141 -16.90 -10.69 -17.80
CA GLY A 141 -17.76 -9.52 -18.02
C GLY A 141 -17.03 -8.38 -18.73
N LEU A 142 -15.78 -8.12 -18.36
CA LEU A 142 -14.92 -7.13 -19.02
C LEU A 142 -14.55 -7.53 -20.45
N ALA A 143 -14.27 -8.81 -20.69
CA ALA A 143 -14.03 -9.33 -22.04
C ALA A 143 -15.24 -9.15 -22.96
N ARG A 144 -16.47 -9.28 -22.43
CA ARG A 144 -17.72 -9.05 -23.17
C ARG A 144 -18.03 -7.58 -23.45
N LYS A 145 -17.56 -6.66 -22.62
CA LYS A 145 -17.72 -5.20 -22.83
C LYS A 145 -16.70 -4.60 -23.80
N ARG A 146 -15.73 -5.37 -24.28
CA ARG A 146 -14.73 -4.93 -25.26
C ARG A 146 -15.31 -4.90 -26.69
N ASN A 147 -16.41 -4.18 -26.89
CA ASN A 147 -16.79 -3.69 -28.21
C ASN A 147 -16.23 -2.27 -28.32
N ILE A 148 -14.94 -2.18 -28.66
CA ILE A 148 -14.21 -0.91 -28.78
C ILE A 148 -14.80 -0.17 -29.99
N PRO A 149 -15.45 1.01 -29.84
CA PRO A 149 -15.76 1.83 -31.00
C PRO A 149 -14.44 2.24 -31.65
N LYS A 150 -14.29 1.98 -32.95
CA LYS A 150 -13.13 2.45 -33.73
C LYS A 150 -13.10 3.98 -33.66
N ALA A 151 -12.17 4.53 -32.89
CA ALA A 151 -11.87 5.95 -32.92
C ALA A 151 -11.13 6.26 -34.24
N ASN A 152 -11.82 6.89 -35.19
CA ASN A 152 -11.20 7.52 -36.35
C ASN A 152 -10.50 8.80 -35.87
N TYR A 153 -9.20 8.72 -35.63
CA TYR A 153 -8.37 9.91 -35.47
C TYR A 153 -7.96 10.39 -36.87
N GLY A 154 -8.69 11.35 -37.40
CA GLY A 154 -8.27 12.16 -38.55
C GLY A 154 -7.06 13.00 -38.14
N LEU A 155 -5.97 12.85 -38.88
CA LEU A 155 -4.74 13.61 -38.75
C LEU A 155 -5.02 15.08 -39.10
N LEU A 156 -5.16 15.94 -38.08
CA LEU A 156 -5.17 17.39 -38.25
C LEU A 156 -3.72 17.88 -38.25
N LEU A 157 -3.15 18.00 -39.45
CA LEU A 157 -2.03 18.89 -39.72
C LEU A 157 -2.58 20.32 -39.66
N LEU A 158 -2.06 21.12 -38.73
CA LEU A 158 -2.25 22.57 -38.73
C LEU A 158 -1.07 23.24 -39.48
N PRO A 159 -1.33 24.38 -40.15
CA PRO A 159 -0.44 25.01 -41.12
C PRO A 159 0.81 25.67 -40.52
#